data_AF-A0A9P6WVQ8-F1
#
_entry.id   AF-A0A9P6WVQ8-F1
#
_cell.length_a   1.000
_cell.length_b   1.000
_cell.length_c   1.000
_cell.angle_alpha   90.00
_cell.angle_beta   90.00
_cell.angle_gamma   90.00
#
_symmetry.space_group_name_H-M   'P 1'
#
loop_
_entity.id
_entity.type
_entity.pdbx_description
1 polymer ?
#
loop_
_entity_poly.entity_id
_entity_poly.type
_entity_poly.pdbx_seq_one_letter_code
_entity_poly.pdbx_strand_id
1 'polypeptide(L)'
;MAMREKLSDDHTLFLAYIHDLGKVCSISPSTLANWVKKRMQEAGVDIQKYKAHSLRSASSTYAVQQGHSISKVKQHAHWSEKSNTFEKYYYKPFNSYSEGSDICKSMFSSMENNTTISGFGTKATEIVLSMPNNPKVAEEENKDIVVTRPVNPLSWIKNFFK
;
A
#
# COMPACT_ATOMS: atom_id res chain seq x y z
N MET A 1 -4.10 6.10 -38.05
CA MET A 1 -4.97 7.22 -37.62
C MET A 1 -6.41 7.10 -38.14
N ALA A 2 -6.65 6.45 -39.28
CA ALA A 2 -7.98 6.27 -39.91
C ALA A 2 -9.13 5.76 -39.00
N MET A 3 -8.85 5.03 -37.92
CA MET A 3 -9.91 4.51 -37.03
C MET A 3 -10.58 5.60 -36.17
N ARG A 4 -9.88 6.70 -35.88
CA ARG A 4 -10.42 7.78 -35.02
C ARG A 4 -11.18 8.84 -35.80
N GLU A 5 -10.96 8.93 -37.11
CA GLU A 5 -11.58 9.95 -37.99
C GLU A 5 -13.11 9.82 -38.05
N LYS A 6 -13.66 8.64 -37.77
CA LYS A 6 -15.10 8.37 -37.79
C LYS A 6 -15.74 8.41 -36.39
N LEU A 7 -14.97 8.67 -35.35
CA LEU A 7 -15.46 8.73 -33.97
C LEU A 7 -15.79 10.16 -33.58
N SER A 8 -16.69 10.33 -32.62
CA SER A 8 -16.98 11.62 -32.01
C SER A 8 -15.73 12.24 -31.40
N ASP A 9 -15.63 13.57 -31.38
CA ASP A 9 -14.45 14.29 -30.87
C ASP A 9 -14.16 13.99 -29.38
N ASP A 10 -15.17 13.56 -28.62
CA ASP A 10 -15.07 13.19 -27.21
C ASP A 10 -14.66 11.72 -26.98
N HIS A 11 -14.25 10.99 -28.02
CA HIS A 11 -13.84 9.60 -27.88
C HIS A 11 -12.61 9.43 -26.96
N THR A 12 -12.59 8.33 -26.21
CA THR A 12 -11.51 8.10 -25.23
C THR A 12 -10.26 7.55 -25.88
N LEU A 13 -9.15 7.52 -25.12
CA LEU A 13 -7.89 6.95 -25.60
C LEU A 13 -8.02 5.45 -25.92
N PHE A 14 -8.82 4.71 -25.17
CA PHE A 14 -8.94 3.26 -25.34
C PHE A 14 -10.21 2.91 -26.10
N LEU A 15 -10.07 2.08 -27.13
CA LEU A 15 -11.15 1.70 -28.04
C LEU A 15 -11.51 0.21 -27.88
N ALA A 16 -12.78 -0.12 -28.04
CA ALA A 16 -13.29 -1.48 -28.18
C ALA A 16 -13.48 -1.85 -29.65
N TYR A 17 -13.55 -3.16 -29.92
CA TYR A 17 -13.93 -3.73 -31.23
C TYR A 17 -13.09 -3.26 -32.42
N ILE A 18 -11.79 -3.03 -32.23
CA ILE A 18 -10.87 -2.50 -33.27
C ILE A 18 -10.78 -3.34 -34.55
N HIS A 19 -11.21 -4.59 -34.50
CA HIS A 19 -11.23 -5.50 -35.65
C HIS A 19 -12.47 -5.31 -36.54
N ASP A 20 -13.53 -4.68 -36.04
CA ASP A 20 -14.75 -4.35 -36.79
C ASP A 20 -14.90 -2.83 -36.84
N LEU A 21 -14.41 -2.23 -37.94
CA LEU A 21 -14.39 -0.78 -38.14
C LEU A 21 -15.77 -0.12 -38.02
N GLY A 22 -16.86 -0.87 -38.25
CA GLY A 22 -18.24 -0.37 -38.11
C GLY A 22 -18.74 -0.33 -36.67
N LYS A 23 -18.03 -0.97 -35.73
CA LYS A 23 -18.42 -1.09 -34.31
C LYS A 23 -17.41 -0.49 -33.34
N VAL A 24 -16.35 0.17 -33.84
CA VAL A 24 -15.34 0.81 -33.00
C VAL A 24 -16.00 1.87 -32.12
N CYS A 25 -15.72 1.81 -30.82
CA CYS A 25 -16.25 2.77 -29.86
C CYS A 25 -15.29 2.93 -28.67
N SER A 26 -15.49 3.99 -27.89
CA SER A 26 -14.79 4.21 -26.61
C SER A 26 -15.10 3.08 -25.63
N ILE A 27 -14.09 2.59 -24.89
CA ILE A 27 -14.36 1.65 -23.80
C ILE A 27 -15.05 2.35 -22.61
N SER A 28 -15.78 1.57 -21.83
CA SER A 28 -16.26 2.02 -20.52
C SER A 28 -15.12 2.06 -19.47
N PRO A 29 -15.21 2.91 -18.44
CA PRO A 29 -14.29 2.88 -17.30
C PRO A 29 -14.22 1.52 -16.60
N SER A 30 -15.34 0.79 -16.55
CA SER A 30 -15.41 -0.55 -15.96
C SER A 30 -14.58 -1.58 -16.75
N THR A 31 -14.55 -1.47 -18.09
CA THR A 31 -13.73 -2.32 -18.95
C THR A 31 -12.25 -2.13 -18.65
N LEU A 32 -11.79 -0.87 -18.58
CA LEU A 32 -10.42 -0.54 -18.23
C LEU A 32 -10.05 -1.06 -16.83
N ALA A 33 -10.93 -0.84 -15.84
CA ALA A 33 -10.73 -1.32 -14.49
C ALA A 33 -10.62 -2.86 -14.43
N ASN A 34 -11.38 -3.58 -15.26
CA ASN A 34 -11.28 -5.03 -15.37
C ASN A 34 -9.95 -5.49 -15.98
N TRP A 35 -9.46 -4.80 -17.01
CA TRP A 35 -8.12 -5.09 -17.57
C TRP A 35 -7.02 -4.88 -16.53
N VAL A 36 -7.10 -3.79 -15.76
CA VAL A 36 -6.16 -3.52 -14.67
C VAL A 36 -6.24 -4.61 -13.59
N LYS A 37 -7.44 -4.99 -13.13
CA LYS A 37 -7.63 -6.08 -12.17
C LYS A 37 -7.04 -7.40 -12.66
N LYS A 38 -7.20 -7.72 -13.95
CA LYS A 38 -6.62 -8.93 -14.55
C LYS A 38 -5.09 -8.90 -14.43
N ARG A 39 -4.44 -7.77 -14.75
CA ARG A 39 -2.99 -7.61 -14.57
C ARG A 39 -2.56 -7.68 -13.12
N MET A 40 -3.34 -7.14 -12.18
CA MET A 40 -3.09 -7.29 -10.75
C MET A 40 -3.13 -8.76 -10.33
N GLN A 41 -4.12 -9.52 -10.79
CA GLN A 41 -4.24 -10.96 -10.51
C GLN A 41 -3.05 -11.74 -11.07
N GLU A 42 -2.64 -11.47 -12.31
CA GLU A 42 -1.45 -12.08 -12.94
C GLU A 42 -0.16 -11.75 -12.16
N ALA A 43 -0.09 -10.59 -11.51
CA ALA A 43 1.01 -10.20 -10.65
C ALA A 43 0.97 -10.85 -9.24
N GLY A 44 -0.05 -11.65 -8.94
CA GLY A 44 -0.25 -12.32 -7.67
C GLY A 44 -0.95 -11.48 -6.60
N VAL A 45 -1.61 -10.39 -6.98
CA VAL A 45 -2.41 -9.55 -6.05
C VAL A 45 -3.79 -10.17 -5.89
N ASP A 46 -4.25 -10.31 -4.64
CA ASP A 46 -5.62 -10.75 -4.34
C ASP A 46 -6.64 -9.68 -4.75
N ILE A 47 -7.33 -9.93 -5.87
CA ILE A 47 -8.34 -9.03 -6.42
C ILE A 47 -9.68 -9.03 -5.66
N GLN A 48 -9.89 -9.96 -4.71
CA GLN A 48 -11.04 -9.91 -3.82
C GLN A 48 -10.84 -8.79 -2.79
N LYS A 49 -9.64 -8.72 -2.20
CA LYS A 49 -9.21 -7.69 -1.25
C LYS A 49 -8.91 -6.34 -1.93
N TYR A 50 -8.20 -6.34 -3.05
CA TYR A 50 -7.73 -5.12 -3.72
C TYR A 50 -8.40 -4.89 -5.07
N LYS A 51 -8.63 -3.62 -5.43
CA LYS A 51 -9.26 -3.23 -6.70
C LYS A 51 -8.29 -2.34 -7.50
N ALA A 52 -8.64 -2.04 -8.75
CA ALA A 52 -7.83 -1.17 -9.62
C ALA A 52 -7.42 0.14 -8.94
N HIS A 53 -8.32 0.75 -8.15
CA HIS A 53 -8.04 1.99 -7.41
C HIS A 53 -6.95 1.85 -6.35
N SER A 54 -6.71 0.65 -5.81
CA SER A 54 -5.66 0.40 -4.82
C SER A 54 -4.26 0.68 -5.37
N LEU A 55 -4.06 0.64 -6.70
CA LEU A 55 -2.81 1.04 -7.33
C LEU A 55 -2.47 2.52 -7.12
N ARG A 56 -3.48 3.40 -6.99
CA ARG A 56 -3.26 4.81 -6.68
C ARG A 56 -2.62 4.97 -5.31
N SER A 57 -3.16 4.30 -4.29
CA SER A 57 -2.58 4.24 -2.95
C SER A 57 -1.16 3.67 -2.97
N ALA A 58 -0.95 2.58 -3.71
CA ALA A 58 0.34 1.92 -3.82
C ALA A 58 1.41 2.83 -4.42
N SER A 59 1.12 3.40 -5.60
CA SER A 59 2.02 4.30 -6.32
C SER A 59 2.37 5.54 -5.50
N SER A 60 1.37 6.20 -4.92
CA SER A 60 1.60 7.42 -4.13
C SER A 60 2.37 7.13 -2.84
N THR A 61 2.11 6.00 -2.16
CA THR A 61 2.88 5.59 -1.00
C THR A 61 4.33 5.33 -1.36
N TYR A 62 4.57 4.60 -2.45
CA TYR A 62 5.92 4.29 -2.90
C TYR A 62 6.70 5.55 -3.30
N ALA A 63 6.04 6.52 -3.94
CA ALA A 63 6.67 7.81 -4.26
C ALA A 63 7.17 8.53 -2.98
N VAL A 64 6.36 8.53 -1.91
CA VAL A 64 6.80 9.09 -0.61
C VAL A 64 7.98 8.30 -0.05
N GLN A 65 7.96 6.97 -0.13
CA GLN A 65 9.07 6.13 0.35
C GLN A 65 10.35 6.28 -0.48
N GLN A 66 10.25 6.70 -1.74
CA GLN A 66 11.40 7.10 -2.56
C GLN A 66 11.90 8.53 -2.26
N GLY A 67 11.37 9.19 -1.22
CA GLY A 67 11.82 10.50 -0.75
C GLY A 67 11.11 11.70 -1.38
N HIS A 68 10.06 11.49 -2.18
CA HIS A 68 9.26 12.61 -2.68
C HIS A 68 8.40 13.20 -1.55
N SER A 69 8.33 14.53 -1.48
CA SER A 69 7.50 15.20 -0.48
C SER A 69 6.01 14.90 -0.70
N ILE A 70 5.26 14.84 0.40
CA ILE A 70 3.80 14.62 0.36
C ILE A 70 3.11 15.66 -0.53
N SER A 71 3.54 16.92 -0.46
CA SER A 71 3.02 17.99 -1.32
C SER A 71 3.20 17.68 -2.82
N LYS A 72 4.40 17.26 -3.25
CA LYS A 72 4.62 16.87 -4.66
C LYS A 72 3.76 15.67 -5.07
N VAL A 73 3.59 14.70 -4.18
CA VAL A 73 2.73 13.53 -4.43
C VAL A 73 1.26 13.93 -4.54
N LYS A 74 0.78 14.84 -3.68
CA LYS A 74 -0.58 15.40 -3.75
C LYS A 74 -0.81 16.15 -5.05
N GLN A 75 0.08 17.06 -5.42
CA GLN A 75 0.01 17.77 -6.70
C GLN A 75 -0.04 16.79 -7.88
N HIS A 76 0.86 15.81 -7.92
CA HIS A 76 0.91 14.83 -9.00
C HIS A 76 -0.33 13.95 -9.08
N ALA A 77 -0.83 13.50 -7.93
CA ALA A 77 -2.03 12.67 -7.84
C ALA A 77 -3.32 13.49 -7.82
N HIS A 78 -3.27 14.79 -8.07
CA HIS A 78 -4.44 15.68 -8.08
C HIS A 78 -5.25 15.65 -6.77
N TRP A 79 -4.57 15.63 -5.63
CA TRP A 79 -5.16 15.89 -4.32
C TRP A 79 -4.98 17.35 -3.93
N SER A 80 -5.93 17.88 -3.17
CA SER A 80 -5.79 19.21 -2.57
C SER A 80 -4.68 19.21 -1.53
N GLU A 81 -3.76 20.17 -1.65
CA GLU A 81 -2.67 20.38 -0.68
C GLU A 81 -3.18 20.52 0.75
N LYS A 82 -4.32 21.20 0.92
CA LYS A 82 -4.94 21.49 2.22
C LYS A 82 -5.68 20.29 2.82
N SER A 83 -6.00 19.27 2.02
CA SER A 83 -6.76 18.11 2.47
C SER A 83 -5.83 17.04 3.04
N ASN A 84 -6.25 16.37 4.11
CA ASN A 84 -5.57 15.19 4.66
C ASN A 84 -6.04 13.85 4.03
N THR A 85 -6.76 13.91 2.91
CA THR A 85 -7.34 12.71 2.25
C THR A 85 -6.27 11.68 1.92
N PHE A 86 -5.13 12.13 1.40
CA PHE A 86 -4.03 11.25 1.04
C PHE A 86 -3.48 10.54 2.28
N GLU A 87 -3.08 11.32 3.29
CA GLU A 87 -2.47 10.85 4.52
C GLU A 87 -3.39 9.88 5.27
N LYS A 88 -4.70 10.17 5.30
CA LYS A 88 -5.66 9.37 6.05
C LYS A 88 -6.06 8.06 5.36
N TYR A 89 -6.24 8.09 4.03
CA TYR A 89 -6.88 6.96 3.34
C TYR A 89 -5.98 6.24 2.33
N TYR A 90 -4.95 6.92 1.81
CA TYR A 90 -4.15 6.42 0.69
C TYR A 90 -2.70 6.13 1.06
N TYR A 91 -2.10 6.88 1.99
CA TYR A 91 -0.75 6.67 2.47
C TYR A 91 -0.70 5.45 3.41
N LYS A 92 -0.09 4.36 2.93
CA LYS A 92 -0.01 3.08 3.65
C LYS A 92 1.39 2.48 3.55
N PRO A 93 2.39 3.01 4.27
CA PRO A 93 3.77 2.53 4.20
C PRO A 93 3.88 1.08 4.69
N PHE A 94 4.71 0.27 4.01
CA PHE A 94 4.85 -1.18 4.23
C PHE A 94 5.25 -1.59 5.65
N ASN A 95 5.84 -0.67 6.42
CA ASN A 95 6.48 -0.92 7.71
C ASN A 95 6.06 0.09 8.80
N SER A 96 4.80 0.54 8.80
CA SER A 96 4.31 1.53 9.79
C SER A 96 4.47 1.08 11.25
N TYR A 97 4.74 -0.20 11.48
CA TYR A 97 4.98 -0.79 12.80
C TYR A 97 6.39 -1.37 12.93
N SER A 98 7.39 -0.93 12.16
CA SER A 98 8.78 -1.39 12.37
C SER A 98 9.23 -1.09 13.80
N GLU A 99 9.06 0.16 14.25
CA GLU A 99 9.32 0.54 15.64
C GLU A 99 8.52 -0.28 16.65
N GLY A 100 7.21 -0.45 16.43
CA GLY A 100 6.37 -1.28 17.31
C GLY A 100 6.78 -2.76 17.32
N SER A 101 7.19 -3.29 16.17
CA SER A 101 7.71 -4.65 16.01
C SER A 101 9.05 -4.79 16.71
N ASP A 102 9.91 -3.78 16.65
CA ASP A 102 11.22 -3.77 17.29
C ASP A 102 11.10 -3.61 18.80
N ILE A 103 10.13 -2.81 19.29
CA ILE A 103 9.73 -2.76 20.70
C ILE A 103 9.24 -4.13 21.17
N CYS A 104 8.29 -4.75 20.46
CA CYS A 104 7.78 -6.07 20.80
C CYS A 104 8.89 -7.13 20.79
N LYS A 105 9.73 -7.16 19.76
CA LYS A 105 10.88 -8.07 19.70
C LYS A 105 11.81 -7.83 20.88
N SER A 106 12.18 -6.58 21.19
CA SER A 106 13.03 -6.28 22.34
C SER A 106 12.41 -6.73 23.67
N MET A 107 11.09 -6.60 23.82
CA MET A 107 10.37 -6.99 25.03
C MET A 107 10.29 -8.52 25.19
N PHE A 108 10.13 -9.26 24.10
CA PHE A 108 9.90 -10.71 24.11
C PHE A 108 11.13 -11.56 23.73
N SER A 109 12.23 -10.97 23.27
CA SER A 109 13.46 -11.72 22.92
C SER A 109 14.09 -12.43 24.13
N SER A 110 13.80 -12.00 25.36
CA SER A 110 14.26 -12.66 26.59
C SER A 110 13.40 -13.84 27.06
N MET A 111 12.38 -14.23 26.28
CA MET A 111 11.51 -15.38 26.60
C MET A 111 11.80 -16.62 25.74
N GLU A 112 12.61 -16.48 24.69
CA GLU A 112 12.92 -17.60 23.78
C GLU A 112 14.21 -18.36 24.18
N ASN A 113 14.99 -17.84 25.13
CA ASN A 113 16.24 -18.44 25.60
C ASN A 113 16.13 -19.22 26.92
N ASN A 114 14.95 -19.27 27.56
CA ASN A 114 14.72 -19.88 28.87
C ASN A 114 13.69 -21.03 28.89
N THR A 115 13.09 -21.39 27.75
CA THR A 115 12.16 -22.53 27.69
C THR A 115 12.85 -23.79 27.14
N THR A 116 13.78 -24.35 27.92
CA THR A 116 13.95 -25.81 27.94
C THR A 116 12.92 -26.34 28.93
N ILE A 117 11.85 -26.95 28.42
CA ILE A 117 10.86 -27.68 29.22
C ILE A 117 11.59 -28.85 29.88
N SER A 118 12.04 -28.66 31.12
CA SER A 118 12.07 -29.70 32.14
C SER A 118 10.81 -29.51 32.96
N GLY A 119 9.90 -30.47 32.87
CA GLY A 119 8.50 -30.29 33.22
C GLY A 119 8.24 -29.96 34.69
N PHE A 120 7.30 -29.06 34.92
CA PHE A 120 6.22 -29.26 35.88
C PHE A 120 5.10 -28.26 35.57
N GLY A 121 3.86 -28.76 35.52
CA GLY A 121 2.70 -27.92 35.23
C GLY A 121 2.44 -26.91 36.34
N THR A 122 2.23 -25.65 35.98
CA THR A 122 1.66 -24.65 36.89
C THR A 122 0.58 -23.87 36.17
N LYS A 123 -0.63 -23.96 36.75
CA LYS A 123 -1.85 -23.30 36.32
C LYS A 123 -1.65 -21.78 36.22
N ALA A 124 -2.08 -21.19 35.10
CA ALA A 124 -2.15 -19.74 34.94
C ALA A 124 -3.12 -19.17 35.99
N THR A 125 -2.61 -18.30 36.86
CA THR A 125 -3.44 -17.50 37.78
C THR A 125 -3.65 -16.13 37.14
N GLU A 126 -4.92 -15.76 37.00
CA GLU A 126 -5.41 -14.50 36.46
C GLU A 126 -4.87 -13.32 37.28
N ILE A 127 -4.11 -12.43 36.63
CA ILE A 127 -3.61 -11.21 37.26
C ILE A 127 -4.59 -10.08 36.96
N VAL A 128 -5.32 -9.66 38.00
CA VAL A 128 -6.20 -8.50 38.01
C VAL A 128 -5.38 -7.23 37.77
N LEU A 129 -5.70 -6.50 36.69
CA LEU A 129 -5.10 -5.22 36.35
C LEU A 129 -5.65 -4.11 37.26
N SER A 130 -4.76 -3.44 38.00
CA SER A 130 -5.03 -2.13 38.61
C SER A 130 -3.95 -1.14 38.14
N MET A 131 -4.33 -0.16 37.33
CA MET A 131 -3.46 0.93 36.89
C MET A 131 -3.43 2.06 37.93
N PRO A 132 -2.28 2.74 38.09
CA PRO A 132 -2.32 4.20 37.99
C PRO A 132 -1.14 4.84 37.21
N ASN A 133 -1.52 5.74 36.30
CA ASN A 133 -0.93 7.02 35.85
C ASN A 133 0.59 7.24 35.66
N ASN A 134 0.95 7.47 34.37
CA ASN A 134 1.87 8.44 33.72
C ASN A 134 3.03 9.09 34.51
N PRO A 135 4.25 9.21 33.92
CA PRO A 135 4.59 10.47 33.22
C PRO A 135 5.48 10.37 31.94
N LYS A 136 5.36 11.46 31.14
CA LYS A 136 6.14 12.01 30.00
C LYS A 136 7.61 11.56 29.77
N VAL A 137 8.05 11.66 28.50
CA VAL A 137 9.41 11.97 27.92
C VAL A 137 9.55 11.20 26.59
N ALA A 138 10.16 11.61 25.47
CA ALA A 138 10.55 12.86 24.82
C ALA A 138 10.72 12.49 23.32
N GLU A 139 10.60 13.45 22.41
CA GLU A 139 10.83 13.25 20.97
C GLU A 139 12.34 13.10 20.68
N GLU A 140 12.71 12.12 19.86
CA GLU A 140 13.98 12.14 19.12
C GLU A 140 13.76 11.52 17.73
N GLU A 141 13.93 12.33 16.69
CA GLU A 141 13.92 11.89 15.29
C GLU A 141 15.23 11.16 14.97
N ASN A 142 15.15 9.96 14.41
CA ASN A 142 16.27 9.40 13.66
C ASN A 142 15.79 8.77 12.36
N LYS A 143 16.14 9.42 11.24
CA LYS A 143 15.85 8.94 9.87
C LYS A 143 17.06 8.20 9.34
N ASP A 144 17.00 6.87 9.39
CA ASP A 144 17.83 6.02 8.54
C ASP A 144 16.94 5.31 7.51
N ILE A 145 16.82 5.93 6.34
CA ILE A 145 16.16 5.30 5.18
C ILE A 145 17.27 4.68 4.32
N VAL A 146 17.56 3.41 4.56
CA VAL A 146 18.34 2.58 3.64
C VAL A 146 17.50 2.39 2.37
N VAL A 147 17.75 3.22 1.36
CA VAL A 147 17.16 3.09 0.03
C VAL A 147 17.85 1.94 -0.70
N THR A 148 17.31 0.73 -0.55
CA THR A 148 17.64 -0.37 -1.46
C THR A 148 16.86 -0.20 -2.76
N ARG A 149 17.57 0.16 -3.84
CA ARG A 149 17.00 0.18 -5.20
C ARG A 149 16.66 -1.26 -5.62
N PRO A 150 15.40 -1.58 -5.97
CA PRO A 150 15.06 -2.92 -6.40
C PRO A 150 15.60 -3.21 -7.81
N VAL A 151 16.23 -4.38 -7.97
CA VAL A 151 16.77 -4.93 -9.22
C VAL A 151 15.67 -5.29 -10.24
N ASN A 152 14.40 -5.12 -9.86
CA ASN A 152 13.23 -5.22 -10.73
C ASN A 152 12.27 -4.06 -10.39
N PRO A 153 11.95 -3.17 -11.35
CA PRO A 153 11.19 -1.94 -11.08
C PRO A 153 9.77 -2.16 -10.53
N LEU A 154 9.25 -3.39 -10.56
CA LEU A 154 7.90 -3.73 -10.10
C LEU A 154 7.87 -4.61 -8.84
N SER A 155 9.02 -4.99 -8.27
CA SER A 155 9.03 -5.89 -7.11
C SER A 155 8.38 -5.27 -5.86
N TRP A 156 8.48 -3.94 -5.71
CA TRP A 156 7.90 -3.19 -4.60
C TRP A 156 6.37 -3.30 -4.53
N ILE A 157 5.70 -3.47 -5.68
CA ILE A 157 4.23 -3.56 -5.77
C ILE A 157 3.73 -4.74 -4.94
N LYS A 158 4.45 -5.86 -4.95
CA LYS A 158 4.07 -7.06 -4.19
C LYS A 158 4.10 -6.82 -2.67
N ASN A 159 4.98 -5.94 -2.18
CA ASN A 159 5.07 -5.63 -0.77
C ASN A 159 3.92 -4.71 -0.30
N PHE A 160 3.29 -3.93 -1.20
CA PHE A 160 2.08 -3.15 -0.88
C PHE A 160 0.84 -4.02 -0.69
N PHE A 161 0.77 -5.11 -1.45
CA PHE A 161 -0.45 -5.93 -1.56
C PHE A 161 -0.44 -7.22 -0.73
N LYS A 162 0.56 -7.39 0.15
CA LYS A 162 0.54 -8.41 1.21
C LYS A 162 -0.32 -7.89 2.37
#